data_AF-X0XXH3-F1
#
_entry.id   AF-X0XXH3-F1
#
_cell.length_a   1.000
_cell.length_b   1.000
_cell.length_c   1.000
_cell.angle_alpha   90.00
_cell.angle_beta   90.00
_cell.angle_gamma   90.00
#
_symmetry.space_group_name_H-M   'P 1'
#
loop_
_entity.id
_entity.type
_entity.pdbx_description
1 polymer ?
#
loop_
_entity_poly.entity_id
_entity_poly.type
_entity_poly.pdbx_seq_one_letter_code
_entity_poly.pdbx_strand_id
1 'polypeptide(L)'
;TVEAHYHPEGFVNDIWDDASCEVDLVGCALSPGFWKGGEGVQKWDQRTGDPATSDPIALTAGFATFTIFLWLDASLVDSSYLDVLNLPTHGDVTIQLAFKYIAARLNQAAFGVPTGVDTLLVNIDTYFGTNPVGSDPNGQAKQEGRGLLNELNDYFRTVGEEFCPNTGDIPEL
;
A
#
# COMPACT_ATOMS: atom_id res chain seq x y z
N THR A 1 -15.67 6.75 16.77
CA THR A 1 -16.97 6.85 17.48
C THR A 1 -17.28 8.30 17.74
N VAL A 2 -18.54 8.69 17.53
CA VAL A 2 -19.08 10.01 17.90
C VAL A 2 -20.22 9.78 18.87
N GLU A 3 -20.23 10.51 19.99
CA GLU A 3 -21.29 10.46 21.00
C GLU A 3 -22.07 11.78 20.97
N ALA A 4 -23.40 11.66 20.92
CA ALA A 4 -24.31 12.78 21.07
C ALA A 4 -25.03 12.65 22.41
N HIS A 5 -24.86 13.68 23.25
CA HIS A 5 -25.56 13.78 24.52
C HIS A 5 -26.58 14.92 24.44
N TYR A 6 -27.84 14.60 24.71
CA TYR A 6 -28.93 15.57 24.65
C TYR A 6 -29.79 15.49 25.92
N HIS A 7 -30.03 16.64 26.54
CA HIS A 7 -30.93 16.79 27.68
C HIS A 7 -32.20 17.55 27.24
N PRO A 8 -33.33 16.87 27.01
CA PRO A 8 -34.57 17.54 26.62
C PRO A 8 -35.13 18.39 27.77
N GLU A 9 -35.38 19.66 27.52
CA GLU A 9 -35.89 20.60 28.53
C GLU A 9 -37.25 20.12 29.09
N GLY A 10 -37.36 20.06 30.43
CA GLY A 10 -38.57 19.61 31.13
C GLY A 10 -38.61 18.11 31.46
N PHE A 11 -37.58 17.34 31.09
CA PHE A 11 -37.44 15.94 31.48
C PHE A 11 -36.20 15.76 32.38
N VAL A 12 -36.30 14.88 33.37
CA VAL A 12 -35.19 14.64 34.34
C VAL A 12 -34.12 13.71 33.75
N ASN A 13 -34.45 13.00 32.67
CA ASN A 13 -33.58 12.00 32.09
C ASN A 13 -32.83 12.56 30.87
N ASP A 14 -31.55 12.23 30.79
CA ASP A 14 -30.70 12.45 29.64
C ASP A 14 -30.92 11.37 28.56
N ILE A 15 -30.66 11.73 27.30
CA ILE A 15 -30.62 10.80 26.18
C ILE A 15 -29.19 10.76 25.65
N TRP A 16 -28.67 9.54 25.53
CA TRP A 16 -27.38 9.27 24.92
C TRP A 16 -27.63 8.44 23.66
N ASP A 17 -26.94 8.82 22.58
CA ASP A 17 -26.88 8.02 21.36
C ASP A 17 -25.42 7.99 20.90
N ASP A 18 -24.98 6.83 20.45
CA ASP A 18 -23.63 6.64 19.96
C ASP A 18 -23.66 6.04 18.55
N ALA A 19 -22.78 6.57 17.70
CA ALA A 19 -22.51 6.00 16.40
C ALA A 19 -21.03 5.61 16.34
N SER A 20 -20.79 4.32 16.17
CA SER A 20 -19.49 3.80 15.79
C SER A 20 -19.47 3.55 14.29
N CYS A 21 -18.50 4.16 13.62
CA CYS A 21 -18.07 3.73 12.29
C CYS A 21 -16.71 3.07 12.50
N GLU A 22 -16.61 1.81 12.15
CA GLU A 22 -15.35 1.09 12.08
C GLU A 22 -14.85 1.19 10.64
N VAL A 23 -13.74 1.87 10.44
CA VAL A 23 -12.98 1.78 9.19
C VAL A 23 -11.98 0.67 9.45
N ASP A 24 -12.22 -0.49 8.85
CA ASP A 24 -11.29 -1.60 8.90
C ASP A 24 -10.12 -1.24 8.00
N LEU A 25 -9.10 -0.56 8.52
CA LEU A 25 -7.85 -0.38 7.76
C LEU A 25 -7.18 -1.75 7.77
N VAL A 26 -7.38 -2.54 6.70
CA VAL A 26 -6.64 -3.79 6.49
C VAL A 26 -5.16 -3.43 6.23
N GLY A 27 -4.47 -3.10 7.32
CA GLY A 27 -3.14 -2.52 7.33
C GLY A 27 -2.09 -3.61 7.27
N CYS A 28 -1.85 -4.13 6.07
CA CYS A 28 -0.72 -5.03 5.82
C CYS A 28 0.21 -4.47 4.74
N ALA A 29 0.75 -3.31 5.09
CA ALA A 29 2.01 -2.77 4.62
C ALA A 29 2.62 -1.94 5.77
N LEU A 30 2.94 -2.57 6.90
CA LEU A 30 3.84 -1.95 7.89
C LEU A 30 5.30 -2.13 7.44
N SER A 31 5.59 -1.71 6.21
CA SER A 31 6.94 -1.25 5.94
C SER A 31 7.07 0.05 6.74
N PRO A 32 8.09 0.23 7.61
CA PRO A 32 8.16 1.42 8.46
C PRO A 32 8.24 2.74 7.66
N GLY A 33 8.44 2.66 6.34
CA GLY A 33 8.36 3.78 5.38
C GLY A 33 7.02 4.00 4.68
N PHE A 34 6.07 3.04 4.66
CA PHE A 34 4.77 3.18 3.98
C PHE A 34 3.72 3.86 4.86
N TRP A 35 3.75 3.57 6.16
CA TRP A 35 3.10 4.38 7.18
C TRP A 35 4.23 4.85 8.06
N LYS A 36 4.69 6.07 7.84
CA LYS A 36 5.73 6.65 8.68
C LYS A 36 5.36 6.42 10.15
N GLY A 37 6.18 5.55 10.75
CA GLY A 37 6.28 5.16 12.14
C GLY A 37 5.09 4.45 12.76
N GLY A 38 5.39 3.56 13.70
CA GLY A 38 4.42 3.06 14.66
C GLY A 38 3.77 4.19 15.47
N GLU A 39 3.20 3.83 16.61
CA GLU A 39 2.45 4.74 17.48
C GLU A 39 3.09 6.15 17.59
N GLY A 40 2.40 7.17 17.06
CA GLY A 40 2.79 8.58 17.20
C GLY A 40 3.46 9.27 16.01
N VAL A 41 3.59 8.63 14.84
CA VAL A 41 4.20 9.26 13.64
C VAL A 41 3.17 9.47 12.52
N GLN A 42 3.28 10.59 11.78
CA GLN A 42 2.38 10.96 10.68
C GLN A 42 2.55 10.02 9.48
N LYS A 43 1.46 9.39 9.05
CA LYS A 43 1.37 8.49 7.90
C LYS A 43 1.83 9.14 6.58
N TRP A 44 2.14 8.34 5.56
CA TRP A 44 2.36 8.77 4.16
C TRP A 44 1.04 9.19 3.48
N ASP A 45 0.12 9.78 4.25
CA ASP A 45 -1.22 10.20 3.83
C ASP A 45 -1.31 11.71 3.61
N GLN A 46 -0.22 12.46 3.78
CA GLN A 46 -0.19 13.86 3.38
C GLN A 46 -0.25 13.98 1.85
N ARG A 47 -1.49 13.95 1.34
CA ARG A 47 -1.91 14.42 0.04
C ARG A 47 -1.72 15.93 -0.04
N THR A 48 -0.47 16.37 -0.03
CA THR A 48 -0.14 17.77 -0.26
C THR A 48 0.26 17.88 -1.73
N GLY A 49 -0.57 18.56 -2.52
CA GLY A 49 -0.29 18.84 -3.93
C GLY A 49 0.87 19.81 -4.16
N ASP A 50 1.76 19.94 -3.18
CA ASP A 50 2.95 20.78 -3.18
C ASP A 50 4.20 19.88 -3.11
N PRO A 51 5.08 19.91 -4.13
CA PRO A 51 6.37 19.22 -4.10
C PRO A 51 7.23 19.58 -2.88
N ALA A 52 7.04 20.76 -2.29
CA ALA A 52 7.79 21.21 -1.11
C ALA A 52 7.38 20.53 0.20
N THR A 53 6.24 19.83 0.23
CA THR A 53 5.74 19.07 1.40
C THR A 53 5.61 17.57 1.14
N SER A 54 6.17 17.10 0.01
CA SER A 54 6.22 15.68 -0.33
C SER A 54 7.13 14.91 0.64
N ASP A 55 6.77 13.66 0.93
CA ASP A 55 7.52 12.82 1.88
C ASP A 55 8.97 12.62 1.42
N PRO A 56 9.99 13.00 2.20
CA PRO A 56 11.40 12.83 1.83
C PRO A 56 11.80 11.38 1.51
N ILE A 57 11.18 10.38 2.15
CA ILE A 57 11.44 8.96 1.87
C ILE A 57 10.89 8.60 0.50
N ALA A 58 9.67 9.04 0.18
CA ALA A 58 9.07 8.80 -1.12
C ALA A 58 9.88 9.48 -2.23
N LEU A 59 10.28 10.74 -2.03
CA LEU A 59 11.18 11.45 -2.94
C LEU A 59 12.51 10.70 -3.14
N THR A 60 13.08 10.15 -2.07
CA THR A 60 14.29 9.32 -2.14
C THR A 60 14.05 8.00 -2.88
N ALA A 61 12.84 7.43 -2.77
CA ALA A 61 12.41 6.27 -3.55
C ALA A 61 12.11 6.59 -5.02
N GLY A 62 12.13 7.87 -5.41
CA GLY A 62 11.94 8.34 -6.77
C GLY A 62 10.48 8.59 -7.16
N PHE A 63 9.54 8.61 -6.21
CA PHE A 63 8.12 8.85 -6.50
C PHE A 63 7.39 9.55 -5.33
N ALA A 64 6.26 10.18 -5.61
CA ALA A 64 5.32 10.70 -4.61
C ALA A 64 3.95 10.03 -4.77
N THR A 65 3.04 10.24 -3.81
CA THR A 65 1.67 9.67 -3.83
C THR A 65 0.94 9.96 -5.14
N PHE A 66 1.12 11.15 -5.71
CA PHE A 66 0.51 11.62 -6.95
C PHE A 66 1.36 11.37 -8.21
N THR A 67 2.53 10.75 -8.09
CA THR A 67 3.33 10.39 -9.27
C THR A 67 2.61 9.28 -10.02
N ILE A 68 2.55 9.36 -11.34
CA ILE A 68 1.97 8.31 -12.18
C ILE A 68 2.82 7.05 -12.03
N PHE A 69 2.18 5.90 -11.80
CA PHE A 69 2.89 4.63 -11.80
C PHE A 69 3.36 4.31 -13.22
N LEU A 70 4.66 4.03 -13.39
CA LEU A 70 5.27 4.01 -14.74
C LEU A 70 4.77 2.88 -15.63
N TRP A 71 4.38 1.75 -15.03
CA TRP A 71 4.03 0.53 -15.75
C TRP A 71 2.57 0.18 -15.55
N LEU A 72 1.70 0.91 -16.25
CA LEU A 72 0.25 0.73 -16.17
C LEU A 72 -0.29 0.10 -17.44
N ASP A 73 -1.21 -0.84 -17.27
CA ASP A 73 -2.08 -1.27 -18.35
C ASP A 73 -3.00 -0.12 -18.79
N ALA A 74 -3.48 -0.17 -20.03
CA ALA A 74 -4.38 0.85 -20.56
C ALA A 74 -5.66 1.02 -19.73
N SER A 75 -6.11 -0.03 -19.03
CA SER A 75 -7.26 0.00 -18.12
C SER A 75 -7.05 0.88 -16.87
N LEU A 76 -5.80 1.15 -16.51
CA LEU A 76 -5.41 1.91 -15.32
C LEU A 76 -4.65 3.20 -15.67
N VAL A 77 -4.77 3.70 -16.90
CA VAL A 77 -4.05 4.90 -17.36
C VAL A 77 -4.17 6.07 -16.37
N ASP A 78 -3.07 6.81 -16.22
CA ASP A 78 -2.94 7.96 -15.31
C ASP A 78 -3.09 7.65 -13.81
N SER A 79 -3.19 6.36 -13.42
CA SER A 79 -3.24 5.97 -12.01
C SER A 79 -1.93 6.32 -11.30
N SER A 80 -2.03 7.01 -10.18
CA SER A 80 -0.87 7.32 -9.36
C SER A 80 -0.42 6.12 -8.51
N TYR A 81 0.76 6.22 -7.89
CA TYR A 81 1.19 5.24 -6.88
C TYR A 81 0.14 5.04 -5.79
N LEU A 82 -0.55 6.12 -5.35
CA LEU A 82 -1.63 6.01 -4.37
C LEU A 82 -2.87 5.31 -4.95
N ASP A 83 -3.22 5.57 -6.21
CA ASP A 83 -4.36 4.91 -6.85
C ASP A 83 -4.12 3.41 -7.03
N VAL A 84 -2.90 3.01 -7.40
CA VAL A 84 -2.50 1.59 -7.51
C VAL A 84 -2.63 0.87 -6.17
N LEU A 85 -2.35 1.55 -5.05
CA LEU A 85 -2.49 0.98 -3.71
C LEU A 85 -3.95 0.84 -3.26
N ASN A 86 -4.87 1.57 -3.90
CA ASN A 86 -6.30 1.49 -3.65
C ASN A 86 -6.99 0.45 -4.57
N LEU A 87 -6.26 -0.22 -5.45
CA LEU A 87 -6.82 -1.26 -6.31
C LEU A 87 -7.14 -2.53 -5.50
N PRO A 88 -8.18 -3.28 -5.89
CA PRO A 88 -8.44 -4.59 -5.31
C PRO A 88 -7.25 -5.52 -5.52
N THR A 89 -6.68 -6.05 -4.44
CA THR A 89 -5.48 -6.90 -4.51
C THR A 89 -5.79 -8.38 -4.73
N HIS A 90 -7.04 -8.75 -5.03
CA HIS A 90 -7.39 -10.14 -5.33
C HIS A 90 -7.30 -10.44 -6.85
N GLY A 91 -6.79 -11.63 -7.20
CA GLY A 91 -6.80 -12.17 -8.56
C GLY A 91 -5.62 -11.78 -9.46
N ASP A 92 -5.42 -10.47 -9.70
CA ASP A 92 -4.35 -9.97 -10.57
C ASP A 92 -3.01 -9.92 -9.83
N VAL A 93 -2.07 -10.74 -10.28
CA VAL A 93 -0.74 -10.83 -9.69
C VAL A 93 0.07 -9.54 -9.86
N THR A 94 -0.16 -8.78 -10.93
CA THR A 94 0.56 -7.53 -11.19
C THR A 94 0.17 -6.46 -10.17
N ILE A 95 -1.11 -6.38 -9.79
CA ILE A 95 -1.61 -5.49 -8.74
C ILE A 95 -1.05 -5.92 -7.37
N GLN A 96 -1.10 -7.21 -7.06
CA GLN A 96 -0.52 -7.77 -5.82
C GLN A 96 0.97 -7.48 -5.70
N LEU A 97 1.70 -7.65 -6.80
CA LEU A 97 3.13 -7.40 -6.89
C LEU A 97 3.43 -5.90 -6.77
N ALA A 98 2.66 -5.04 -7.43
CA ALA A 98 2.83 -3.59 -7.37
C ALA A 98 2.68 -3.07 -5.94
N PHE A 99 1.69 -3.58 -5.21
CA PHE A 99 1.49 -3.22 -3.80
C PHE A 99 2.74 -3.49 -2.95
N LYS A 100 3.30 -4.70 -3.06
CA LYS A 100 4.52 -5.10 -2.32
C LYS A 100 5.77 -4.38 -2.84
N TYR A 101 5.86 -4.13 -4.14
CA TYR A 101 6.96 -3.42 -4.78
C TYR A 101 7.09 -1.99 -4.27
N ILE A 102 5.98 -1.26 -4.17
CA ILE A 102 5.97 0.12 -3.65
C ILE A 102 6.50 0.15 -2.21
N ALA A 103 6.02 -0.75 -1.35
CA ALA A 103 6.51 -0.87 0.03
C ALA A 103 8.02 -1.19 0.09
N ALA A 104 8.52 -2.07 -0.78
CA ALA A 104 9.92 -2.46 -0.78
C ALA A 104 10.84 -1.33 -1.28
N ARG A 105 10.40 -0.53 -2.26
CA ARG A 105 11.12 0.69 -2.69
C ARG A 105 11.21 1.74 -1.59
N LEU A 106 10.14 1.90 -0.80
CA LEU A 106 10.16 2.79 0.36
C LEU A 106 11.12 2.28 1.44
N ASN A 107 11.15 0.97 1.71
CA ASN A 107 12.15 0.38 2.61
C ASN A 107 13.59 0.59 2.11
N GLN A 108 13.83 0.41 0.80
CA GLN A 108 15.12 0.70 0.19
C GLN A 108 15.55 2.16 0.41
N ALA A 109 14.64 3.10 0.23
CA ALA A 109 14.91 4.52 0.44
C ALA A 109 15.14 4.88 1.91
N ALA A 110 14.38 4.27 2.83
CA ALA A 110 14.42 4.60 4.26
C ALA A 110 15.57 3.94 5.02
N PHE A 111 15.85 2.67 4.72
CA PHE A 111 16.73 1.81 5.51
C PHE A 111 17.83 1.13 4.70
N GLY A 112 17.75 1.22 3.36
CA GLY A 112 18.47 0.31 2.48
C GLY A 112 17.85 -1.09 2.50
N VAL A 113 18.24 -1.90 1.51
CA VAL A 113 17.85 -3.31 1.44
C VAL A 113 19.08 -4.17 1.10
N PRO A 114 19.06 -5.48 1.42
CA PRO A 114 20.11 -6.40 0.97
C PRO A 114 20.25 -6.39 -0.56
N THR A 115 21.45 -6.65 -1.07
CA THR A 115 21.73 -6.67 -2.52
C THR A 115 20.82 -7.61 -3.31
N GLY A 116 20.43 -8.75 -2.72
CA GLY A 116 19.48 -9.67 -3.34
C GLY A 116 18.09 -9.05 -3.53
N VAL A 117 17.64 -8.22 -2.58
CA VAL A 117 16.35 -7.51 -2.67
C VAL A 117 16.44 -6.35 -3.66
N ASP A 118 17.56 -5.63 -3.69
CA ASP A 118 17.79 -4.60 -4.71
C ASP A 118 17.73 -5.19 -6.14
N THR A 119 18.39 -6.34 -6.35
CA THR A 119 18.31 -7.09 -7.62
C THR A 119 16.88 -7.55 -7.92
N LEU A 120 16.14 -8.03 -6.93
CA LEU A 120 14.74 -8.42 -7.07
C LEU A 120 13.87 -7.24 -7.53
N LEU A 121 14.07 -6.03 -6.98
CA LEU A 121 13.32 -4.84 -7.39
C LEU A 121 13.58 -4.47 -8.87
N VAL A 122 14.82 -4.62 -9.34
CA VAL A 122 15.16 -4.42 -10.77
C VAL A 122 14.51 -5.49 -11.67
N ASN A 123 14.44 -6.74 -11.21
CA ASN A 123 13.73 -7.79 -11.93
C ASN A 123 12.23 -7.50 -12.03
N ILE A 124 11.64 -6.93 -10.97
CA ILE A 124 10.24 -6.51 -10.96
C ILE A 124 10.00 -5.35 -11.95
N ASP A 125 10.89 -4.35 -12.01
CA ASP A 125 10.81 -3.28 -13.03
C ASP A 125 10.77 -3.87 -14.45
N THR A 126 11.62 -4.85 -14.71
CA THR A 126 11.71 -5.54 -16.01
C THR A 126 10.43 -6.33 -16.29
N TYR A 127 9.91 -7.05 -15.30
CA TYR A 127 8.65 -7.79 -15.40
C TYR A 127 7.49 -6.85 -15.74
N PHE A 128 7.36 -5.72 -15.04
CA PHE A 128 6.32 -4.73 -15.30
C PHE A 128 6.44 -4.07 -16.68
N GLY A 129 7.65 -3.95 -17.22
CA GLY A 129 7.85 -3.51 -18.62
C GLY A 129 7.20 -4.43 -19.65
N THR A 130 6.99 -5.71 -19.32
CA THR A 130 6.33 -6.70 -20.18
C THR A 130 4.90 -7.06 -19.76
N ASN A 131 4.58 -6.95 -18.47
CA ASN A 131 3.28 -7.25 -17.88
C ASN A 131 2.85 -6.06 -17.01
N PRO A 132 2.29 -5.01 -17.63
CA PRO A 132 1.90 -3.80 -16.91
C PRO A 132 0.91 -4.08 -15.78
N VAL A 133 0.90 -3.24 -14.76
CA VAL A 133 -0.04 -3.37 -13.64
C VAL A 133 -1.47 -3.25 -14.15
N GLY A 134 -2.32 -4.21 -13.79
CA GLY A 134 -3.70 -4.34 -14.27
C GLY A 134 -3.86 -5.24 -15.49
N SER A 135 -2.77 -5.81 -16.04
CA SER A 135 -2.85 -6.63 -17.25
C SER A 135 -3.38 -8.06 -17.02
N ASP A 136 -3.60 -8.47 -15.77
CA ASP A 136 -3.95 -9.84 -15.32
C ASP A 136 -3.34 -10.96 -16.20
N PRO A 137 -2.00 -11.11 -16.18
CA PRO A 137 -1.33 -12.09 -17.01
C PRO A 137 -1.76 -13.51 -16.65
N ASN A 138 -1.67 -14.41 -17.62
CA ASN A 138 -1.97 -15.84 -17.47
C ASN A 138 -0.74 -16.72 -17.80
N GLY A 139 -0.86 -18.03 -17.56
CA GLY A 139 0.18 -19.00 -17.90
C GLY A 139 1.53 -18.70 -17.23
N GLN A 140 2.61 -18.73 -18.02
CA GLN A 140 3.98 -18.53 -17.54
C GLN A 140 4.20 -17.13 -16.94
N ALA A 141 3.64 -16.08 -17.55
CA ALA A 141 3.76 -14.72 -17.04
C ALA A 141 3.11 -14.55 -15.66
N LYS A 142 1.99 -15.24 -15.41
CA LYS A 142 1.38 -15.29 -14.06
C LYS A 142 2.26 -16.01 -13.05
N GLN A 143 2.89 -17.11 -13.46
CA GLN A 143 3.79 -17.88 -12.59
C GLN A 143 5.04 -17.10 -12.22
N GLU A 144 5.64 -16.39 -13.19
CA GLU A 144 6.78 -15.51 -12.98
C GLU A 144 6.43 -14.39 -12.00
N GLY A 145 5.31 -13.67 -12.23
CA GLY A 145 4.84 -12.63 -11.31
C GLY A 145 4.59 -13.16 -9.89
N ARG A 146 4.06 -14.38 -9.77
CA ARG A 146 3.86 -15.04 -8.46
C ARG A 146 5.19 -15.40 -7.79
N GLY A 147 6.20 -15.80 -8.56
CA GLY A 147 7.54 -16.04 -8.06
C GLY A 147 8.13 -14.78 -7.43
N LEU A 148 8.11 -13.67 -8.17
CA LEU A 148 8.58 -12.36 -7.70
C LEU A 148 7.82 -11.90 -6.45
N LEU A 149 6.50 -12.08 -6.44
CA LEU A 149 5.65 -11.74 -5.29
C LEU A 149 6.02 -12.58 -4.06
N ASN A 150 6.27 -13.87 -4.22
CA ASN A 150 6.69 -14.74 -3.12
C ASN A 150 8.05 -14.34 -2.56
N GLU A 151 9.02 -13.99 -3.41
CA GLU A 151 10.33 -13.51 -2.97
C GLU A 151 10.22 -12.19 -2.18
N LEU A 152 9.34 -11.26 -2.60
CA LEU A 152 9.06 -10.06 -1.82
C LEU A 152 8.39 -10.38 -0.49
N ASN A 153 7.42 -11.31 -0.47
CA ASN A 153 6.79 -11.73 0.77
C ASN A 153 7.80 -12.36 1.73
N ASP A 154 8.74 -13.15 1.22
CA ASP A 154 9.82 -13.72 2.03
C ASP A 154 10.74 -12.64 2.58
N TYR A 155 11.13 -11.64 1.77
CA TYR A 155 11.84 -10.46 2.26
C TYR A 155 11.08 -9.79 3.42
N PHE A 156 9.78 -9.54 3.24
CA PHE A 156 8.96 -8.90 4.27
C PHE A 156 8.86 -9.72 5.55
N ARG A 157 8.77 -11.06 5.46
CA ARG A 157 8.88 -11.95 6.63
C ARG A 157 10.20 -11.77 7.38
N THR A 158 11.33 -11.64 6.65
CA THR A 158 12.65 -11.49 7.29
C THR A 158 12.84 -10.17 8.02
N VAL A 159 12.15 -9.10 7.63
CA VAL A 159 12.21 -7.78 8.29
C VAL A 159 11.16 -7.60 9.38
N GLY A 160 10.47 -8.68 9.77
CA GLY A 160 9.55 -8.71 10.91
C GLY A 160 8.06 -8.58 10.55
N GLU A 161 7.67 -8.76 9.28
CA GLU A 161 6.26 -8.70 8.83
C GLU A 161 5.55 -10.07 8.87
N GLU A 162 5.92 -10.96 9.80
CA GLU A 162 5.43 -12.34 9.90
C GLU A 162 3.90 -12.47 10.04
N PHE A 163 3.21 -11.39 10.45
CA PHE A 163 1.75 -11.37 10.67
C PHE A 163 0.95 -10.62 9.58
N CYS A 164 1.57 -10.22 8.48
CA CYS A 164 0.84 -9.61 7.37
C CYS A 164 0.15 -10.69 6.52
N PRO A 165 -1.19 -10.72 6.36
CA PRO A 165 -1.88 -11.45 5.31
C PRO A 165 -1.18 -11.32 3.95
N ASN A 166 -1.18 -12.43 3.20
CA ASN A 166 -0.74 -12.37 1.81
C ASN A 166 -1.67 -11.41 1.08
N THR A 167 -1.20 -10.73 0.03
CA THR A 167 -1.98 -9.71 -0.67
C THR A 167 -3.29 -10.26 -1.27
N GLY A 168 -3.39 -11.57 -1.49
CA GLY A 168 -4.62 -12.27 -1.90
C GLY A 168 -5.59 -12.64 -0.77
N ASP A 169 -5.20 -12.44 0.49
CA ASP A 169 -5.99 -12.71 1.71
C ASP A 169 -6.52 -11.41 2.36
N ILE A 170 -6.20 -10.23 1.79
CA ILE A 170 -6.67 -8.92 2.25
C ILE A 170 -8.16 -8.77 1.86
N PRO A 171 -9.08 -8.64 2.84
CA PRO A 171 -10.50 -8.38 2.55
C PRO A 171 -10.69 -7.04 1.82
N GLU A 172 -11.64 -7.00 0.88
CA GLU A 172 -12.01 -5.79 0.14
C GLU A 172 -12.60 -4.73 1.10
N LEU A 173 -12.25 -3.46 0.88
CA LEU A 173 -12.87 -2.29 1.55
C LEU A 173 -14.13 -1.83 0.83
#